data_AF-E0WD67-F1
#
_entry.id   AF-E0WD67-F1
#
_cell.length_a   1.000
_cell.length_b   1.000
_cell.length_c   1.000
_cell.angle_alpha   90.00
_cell.angle_beta   90.00
_cell.angle_gamma   90.00
#
_symmetry.space_group_name_H-M   'P 1'
#
loop_
_entity.id
_entity.type
_entity.pdbx_description
1 polymer ?
#
loop_
_entity_poly.entity_id
_entity_poly.type
_entity_poly.pdbx_seq_one_letter_code
_entity_poly.pdbx_strand_id
1 'polypeptide(L)'
;SAQIPFSAWLPAAMAAPTPVSSLVHSSTLVTAGVYLLIRFDFLFQIKFMSEILLKISLFTMLMSGINAFFENDLKKIIAFSTLSQLSMMMVILSMNLTNLAFFHLIMHAVFKSMLFLGGGFVIHNLMGKQDIRMLSDFFSFSPLVLSCMLISFYSLMGIPFIGGFYSKDLIL
;
A
#
# COMPACT_ATOMS: atom_id res chain seq x y z
N SER A 1 -6.92 -6.07 9.13
CA SER A 1 -5.74 -5.39 8.57
C SER A 1 -5.53 -4.09 9.32
N ALA A 2 -4.40 -3.38 9.12
CA ALA A 2 -4.17 -2.08 9.75
C ALA A 2 -5.31 -1.11 9.38
N GLN A 3 -6.18 -0.84 10.34
CA GLN A 3 -7.36 0.02 10.23
C GLN A 3 -7.48 0.76 11.56
N ILE A 4 -8.14 1.91 11.59
CA ILE A 4 -8.36 2.68 12.80
C ILE A 4 -9.23 1.84 13.74
N PRO A 5 -8.85 1.74 15.03
CA PRO A 5 -7.78 2.48 15.72
C PRO A 5 -6.37 1.87 15.63
N PHE A 6 -6.24 0.62 15.19
CA PHE A 6 -4.98 -0.13 15.14
C PHE A 6 -4.18 0.07 13.84
N SER A 7 -4.02 1.32 13.38
CA SER A 7 -3.24 1.64 12.17
C SER A 7 -1.78 2.02 12.46
N ALA A 8 -1.48 2.48 13.68
CA ALA A 8 -0.19 3.09 14.05
C ALA A 8 1.01 2.13 14.00
N TRP A 9 0.79 0.82 14.14
CA TRP A 9 1.88 -0.15 14.16
C TRP A 9 2.59 -0.30 12.81
N LEU A 10 1.90 -0.04 11.70
CA LEU A 10 2.45 -0.28 10.37
C LEU A 10 3.53 0.74 9.97
N PRO A 11 3.35 2.07 10.17
CA PRO A 11 4.45 3.02 10.03
C PRO A 11 5.59 2.77 11.02
N ALA A 12 5.28 2.35 12.26
CA ALA A 12 6.29 2.04 13.27
C ALA A 12 7.16 0.81 12.90
N ALA A 13 6.58 -0.17 12.21
CA ALA A 13 7.29 -1.36 11.75
C ALA A 13 8.37 -1.08 10.69
N MET A 14 8.41 0.13 10.13
CA MET A 14 9.41 0.54 9.14
C MET A 14 10.82 0.75 9.71
N ALA A 15 11.03 0.51 11.01
CA ALA A 15 12.37 0.35 11.58
C ALA A 15 13.08 -0.92 11.04
N ALA A 16 12.33 -1.92 10.60
CA ALA A 16 12.86 -3.17 10.05
C ALA A 16 13.71 -2.97 8.77
N PRO A 17 14.60 -3.93 8.45
CA PRO A 17 15.38 -3.89 7.22
C PRO A 17 14.47 -3.97 5.98
N THR A 18 14.92 -3.33 4.90
CA THR A 18 14.13 -3.12 3.68
C THR A 18 13.58 -4.41 3.03
N PRO A 19 14.32 -5.55 3.00
CA PRO A 19 13.78 -6.80 2.46
C PRO A 19 12.67 -7.41 3.33
N VAL A 20 12.72 -7.19 4.65
CA VAL A 20 11.67 -7.65 5.57
C VAL A 20 10.42 -6.80 5.37
N SER A 21 10.56 -5.48 5.23
CA SER A 21 9.43 -4.62 4.89
C SER A 21 8.82 -4.93 3.52
N SER A 22 9.64 -5.27 2.52
CA SER A 22 9.14 -5.62 1.19
C SER A 22 8.34 -6.92 1.21
N LEU A 23 8.72 -7.92 2.01
CA LEU A 23 7.97 -9.18 2.07
C LEU A 23 6.80 -9.04 3.04
N VAL A 24 7.08 -8.80 4.31
CA VAL A 24 6.13 -8.92 5.42
C VAL A 24 5.07 -7.83 5.35
N HIS A 25 5.49 -6.58 5.17
CA HIS A 25 4.59 -5.43 5.27
C HIS A 25 3.93 -5.03 3.94
N SER A 26 4.34 -5.61 2.82
CA SER A 26 3.71 -5.35 1.52
C SER A 26 2.75 -6.46 1.08
N SER A 27 3.14 -7.73 1.31
CA SER A 27 2.53 -8.86 0.57
C SER A 27 1.87 -9.91 1.45
N THR A 28 2.34 -10.12 2.69
CA THR A 28 1.87 -11.26 3.52
C THR A 28 1.12 -10.85 4.79
N LEU A 29 1.75 -10.10 5.71
CA LEU A 29 1.17 -9.88 7.04
C LEU A 29 -0.03 -8.93 6.99
N VAL A 30 0.07 -7.86 6.21
CA VAL A 30 -0.96 -6.82 6.22
C VAL A 30 -2.17 -7.19 5.36
N THR A 31 -1.94 -8.01 4.33
CA THR A 31 -2.95 -8.57 3.42
C THR A 31 -3.66 -9.78 4.03
N ALA A 32 -3.04 -10.52 4.96
CA ALA A 32 -3.66 -11.69 5.61
C ALA A 32 -5.03 -11.35 6.26
N GLY A 33 -5.13 -10.18 6.89
CA GLY A 33 -6.41 -9.73 7.46
C GLY A 33 -7.48 -9.41 6.41
N VAL A 34 -7.09 -8.88 5.25
CA VAL A 34 -8.03 -8.66 4.12
C VAL A 34 -8.43 -9.99 3.50
N TYR A 35 -7.48 -10.91 3.33
CA TYR A 35 -7.72 -12.25 2.80
C TYR A 35 -8.67 -13.07 3.68
N LEU A 36 -8.54 -12.97 5.00
CA LEU A 36 -9.49 -13.58 5.93
C LEU A 36 -10.92 -13.05 5.70
N LEU A 37 -11.08 -11.73 5.55
CA LEU A 37 -12.38 -11.13 5.28
C LEU A 37 -12.95 -11.52 3.92
N ILE A 38 -12.11 -11.67 2.89
CA ILE A 38 -12.52 -12.24 1.59
C ILE A 38 -13.09 -13.66 1.78
N ARG A 39 -12.50 -14.49 2.64
CA ARG A 39 -13.00 -15.84 2.91
C ARG A 39 -14.34 -15.86 3.65
N PHE A 40 -14.61 -14.83 4.46
CA PHE A 40 -15.86 -14.67 5.20
C PHE A 40 -16.82 -13.67 4.52
N ASP A 41 -16.89 -13.69 3.17
CA ASP A 41 -17.70 -12.77 2.37
C ASP A 41 -19.18 -12.72 2.79
N PHE A 42 -19.74 -13.84 3.24
CA PHE A 42 -21.13 -13.92 3.70
C PHE A 42 -21.48 -12.92 4.81
N LEU A 43 -20.50 -12.46 5.60
CA LEU A 43 -20.71 -11.45 6.64
C LEU A 43 -21.10 -10.09 6.06
N PHE A 44 -20.65 -9.77 4.85
CA PHE A 44 -20.89 -8.47 4.21
C PHE A 44 -22.23 -8.39 3.47
N GLN A 45 -22.95 -9.51 3.33
CA GLN A 45 -24.35 -9.50 2.93
C GLN A 45 -25.25 -8.78 3.98
N ILE A 46 -24.80 -8.72 5.24
CA ILE A 46 -25.49 -7.99 6.29
C ILE A 46 -25.17 -6.49 6.16
N LYS A 47 -26.18 -5.71 5.77
CA LYS A 47 -26.06 -4.26 5.52
C LYS A 47 -25.39 -3.47 6.67
N PHE A 48 -25.68 -3.83 7.91
CA PHE A 48 -25.08 -3.17 9.07
C PHE A 48 -23.56 -3.37 9.15
N MET A 49 -23.08 -4.59 8.85
CA MET A 49 -21.65 -4.92 8.90
C MET A 49 -20.88 -4.24 7.77
N SER A 50 -21.47 -4.21 6.57
CA SER A 50 -20.86 -3.51 5.43
C SER A 50 -20.77 -2.01 5.65
N GLU A 51 -21.81 -1.36 6.18
CA GLU A 51 -21.79 0.08 6.48
C GLU A 51 -20.73 0.46 7.52
N ILE A 52 -20.54 -0.37 8.56
CA ILE A 52 -19.48 -0.16 9.56
C ILE A 52 -18.11 -0.26 8.90
N LEU A 53 -17.89 -1.32 8.09
CA LEU A 53 -16.62 -1.52 7.40
C LEU A 53 -16.29 -0.36 6.46
N LEU A 54 -17.30 0.12 5.71
CA LEU A 54 -17.17 1.25 4.79
C LEU A 54 -16.74 2.52 5.53
N LYS A 55 -17.39 2.85 6.65
CA LYS A 55 -17.06 4.06 7.43
C LYS A 55 -15.63 4.00 7.99
N ILE A 56 -15.24 2.86 8.56
CA ILE A 56 -13.90 2.67 9.12
C ILE A 56 -12.84 2.76 8.01
N SER A 57 -13.08 2.13 6.87
CA SER A 57 -12.15 2.12 5.73
C SER A 57 -12.01 3.48 5.05
N LEU A 58 -13.08 4.25 4.92
CA LEU A 58 -12.99 5.62 4.41
C LEU A 58 -12.18 6.52 5.35
N PHE A 59 -12.40 6.40 6.66
CA PHE A 59 -11.66 7.20 7.64
C PHE A 59 -10.16 6.86 7.66
N THR A 60 -9.80 5.58 7.53
CA THR A 60 -8.40 5.15 7.44
C THR A 60 -7.73 5.59 6.17
N MET A 61 -8.44 5.54 5.04
CA MET A 61 -7.95 6.03 3.76
C MET A 61 -7.56 7.51 3.85
N LEU A 62 -8.46 8.34 4.40
CA LEU A 62 -8.20 9.77 4.57
C LEU A 62 -7.03 10.05 5.54
N MET A 63 -7.04 9.40 6.71
CA MET A 63 -5.97 9.55 7.71
C MET A 63 -4.60 9.18 7.15
N SER A 64 -4.52 8.06 6.42
CA SER A 64 -3.28 7.60 5.81
C SER A 64 -2.77 8.56 4.72
N GLY A 65 -3.68 9.13 3.92
CA GLY A 65 -3.35 10.12 2.90
C GLY A 65 -2.79 11.40 3.50
N ILE A 66 -3.43 11.94 4.55
CA ILE A 66 -2.97 13.17 5.22
C ILE A 66 -1.58 12.97 5.85
N ASN A 67 -1.38 11.87 6.56
CA ASN A 67 -0.08 11.60 7.21
C ASN A 67 1.05 11.37 6.22
N ALA A 68 0.77 10.80 5.03
CA ALA A 68 1.78 10.62 4.00
C ALA A 68 2.38 11.94 3.50
N PHE A 69 1.63 13.05 3.53
CA PHE A 69 2.14 14.36 3.08
C PHE A 69 3.11 15.01 4.08
N PHE A 70 3.01 14.69 5.36
CA PHE A 70 3.83 15.30 6.41
C PHE A 70 5.08 14.49 6.77
N GLU A 71 5.20 13.27 6.25
CA GLU A 71 6.33 12.40 6.53
C GLU A 71 7.48 12.62 5.55
N ASN A 72 8.70 12.55 6.07
CA ASN A 72 9.93 12.72 5.28
C ASN A 72 10.69 11.39 5.08
N ASP A 73 10.37 10.35 5.85
CA ASP A 73 11.01 9.05 5.73
C ASP A 73 10.41 8.26 4.56
N LEU A 74 11.24 7.89 3.59
CA LEU A 74 10.80 7.18 2.37
C LEU A 74 10.01 5.90 2.68
N LYS A 75 10.47 5.08 3.64
CA LYS A 75 9.76 3.85 4.04
C LYS A 75 8.41 4.15 4.67
N LYS A 76 8.28 5.20 5.48
CA LYS A 76 7.00 5.56 6.10
C LYS A 76 6.01 6.07 5.06
N ILE A 77 6.44 6.83 4.06
CA ILE A 77 5.55 7.22 2.95
C ILE A 77 5.05 6.01 2.17
N ILE A 78 5.92 5.04 1.87
CA ILE A 78 5.50 3.79 1.22
C ILE A 78 4.53 3.01 2.12
N ALA A 79 4.76 3.00 3.43
CA ALA A 79 3.87 2.37 4.41
C ALA A 79 2.49 3.05 4.49
N PHE A 80 2.41 4.38 4.59
CA PHE A 80 1.14 5.10 4.57
C PHE A 80 0.38 4.88 3.27
N SER A 81 1.09 4.79 2.14
CA SER A 81 0.46 4.42 0.88
C SER A 81 0.12 2.92 0.77
N THR A 82 0.60 2.02 1.63
CA THR A 82 0.01 0.66 1.75
C THR A 82 -1.26 0.69 2.58
N LEU A 83 -1.27 1.50 3.65
CA LEU A 83 -2.44 1.68 4.50
C LEU A 83 -3.64 2.20 3.69
N SER A 84 -3.41 3.17 2.80
CA SER A 84 -4.46 3.70 1.91
C SER A 84 -4.99 2.71 0.87
N GLN A 85 -4.14 1.80 0.37
CA GLN A 85 -4.56 0.77 -0.59
C GLN A 85 -5.28 -0.39 0.12
N LEU A 86 -4.85 -0.75 1.32
CA LEU A 86 -5.54 -1.73 2.14
C LEU A 86 -6.92 -1.21 2.56
N SER A 87 -7.06 0.08 2.88
CA SER A 87 -8.37 0.66 3.14
C SER A 87 -9.24 0.66 1.88
N MET A 88 -8.68 0.93 0.69
CA MET A 88 -9.41 0.76 -0.57
C MET A 88 -9.90 -0.69 -0.74
N MET A 89 -9.09 -1.71 -0.46
CA MET A 89 -9.55 -3.11 -0.49
C MET A 89 -10.72 -3.37 0.45
N MET A 90 -10.73 -2.75 1.63
CA MET A 90 -11.81 -2.89 2.60
C MET A 90 -13.08 -2.17 2.14
N VAL A 91 -12.97 -1.04 1.43
CA VAL A 91 -14.12 -0.39 0.78
C VAL A 91 -14.76 -1.34 -0.25
N ILE A 92 -13.97 -1.99 -1.10
CA ILE A 92 -14.48 -2.94 -2.11
C ILE A 92 -15.20 -4.12 -1.46
N LEU A 93 -14.65 -4.64 -0.36
CA LEU A 93 -15.28 -5.71 0.41
C LEU A 93 -16.62 -5.29 0.99
N SER A 94 -16.75 -4.04 1.46
CA SER A 94 -18.03 -3.53 1.95
C SER A 94 -19.10 -3.44 0.84
N MET A 95 -18.69 -3.36 -0.42
CA MET A 95 -19.59 -3.38 -1.58
C MET A 95 -19.88 -4.78 -2.12
N ASN A 96 -19.45 -5.85 -1.41
CA ASN A 96 -19.60 -7.25 -1.81
C ASN A 96 -18.90 -7.62 -3.14
N LEU A 97 -17.85 -6.88 -3.52
CA LEU A 97 -17.07 -7.12 -4.73
C LEU A 97 -15.78 -7.91 -4.42
N THR A 98 -15.92 -9.11 -3.84
CA THR A 98 -14.78 -9.90 -3.34
C THR A 98 -13.75 -10.26 -4.40
N ASN A 99 -14.17 -10.60 -5.61
CA ASN A 99 -13.26 -10.93 -6.71
C ASN A 99 -12.37 -9.73 -7.09
N LEU A 100 -12.92 -8.52 -7.08
CA LEU A 100 -12.18 -7.28 -7.34
C LEU A 100 -11.22 -6.96 -6.20
N ALA A 101 -11.63 -7.16 -4.94
CA ALA A 101 -10.77 -6.97 -3.78
C ALA A 101 -9.56 -7.91 -3.82
N PHE A 102 -9.78 -9.18 -4.19
CA PHE A 102 -8.71 -10.16 -4.34
C PHE A 102 -7.77 -9.83 -5.50
N PHE A 103 -8.31 -9.42 -6.64
CA PHE A 103 -7.50 -8.97 -7.77
C PHE A 103 -6.62 -7.76 -7.41
N HIS A 104 -7.20 -6.74 -6.76
CA HIS A 104 -6.46 -5.58 -6.30
C HIS A 104 -5.37 -5.94 -5.27
N LEU A 105 -5.64 -6.92 -4.39
CA LEU A 105 -4.66 -7.43 -3.42
C LEU A 105 -3.42 -8.01 -4.12
N ILE A 106 -3.61 -8.81 -5.17
CA ILE A 106 -2.50 -9.38 -5.96
C ILE A 106 -1.70 -8.26 -6.62
N MET A 107 -2.36 -7.33 -7.31
CA MET A 107 -1.68 -6.22 -7.97
C MET A 107 -0.90 -5.37 -6.98
N HIS A 108 -1.49 -5.08 -5.82
CA HIS A 108 -0.87 -4.38 -4.71
C HIS A 108 0.42 -5.04 -4.23
N ALA A 109 0.42 -6.36 -4.03
CA ALA A 109 1.62 -7.07 -3.60
C ALA A 109 2.77 -6.90 -4.61
N VAL A 110 2.48 -6.95 -5.91
CA VAL A 110 3.50 -6.81 -6.97
C VAL A 110 4.10 -5.40 -6.97
N PHE A 111 3.28 -4.35 -7.05
CA PHE A 111 3.85 -2.99 -7.15
C PHE A 111 4.45 -2.49 -5.84
N LYS A 112 3.93 -2.89 -4.68
CA LYS A 112 4.51 -2.49 -3.40
C LYS A 112 5.82 -3.18 -3.10
N SER A 113 5.95 -4.47 -3.41
CA SER A 113 7.24 -5.15 -3.27
C SER A 113 8.31 -4.49 -4.15
N MET A 114 7.96 -4.09 -5.37
CA MET A 114 8.83 -3.33 -6.27
C MET A 114 9.24 -1.97 -5.68
N LEU A 115 8.29 -1.21 -5.09
CA LEU A 115 8.59 0.07 -4.43
C LEU A 115 9.51 -0.08 -3.22
N PHE A 116 9.27 -1.08 -2.36
CA PHE A 116 10.11 -1.30 -1.16
C PHE A 116 11.51 -1.79 -1.52
N LEU A 117 11.65 -2.64 -2.55
CA LEU A 117 12.96 -3.10 -3.02
C LEU A 117 13.74 -1.96 -3.69
N GLY A 118 13.08 -1.17 -4.55
CA GLY A 118 13.68 0.01 -5.17
C GLY A 118 14.11 1.05 -4.12
N GLY A 119 13.23 1.38 -3.18
CA GLY A 119 13.55 2.25 -2.05
C GLY A 119 14.64 1.68 -1.15
N GLY A 120 14.70 0.35 -0.99
CA GLY A 120 15.76 -0.32 -0.24
C GLY A 120 17.13 -0.18 -0.88
N PHE A 121 17.21 -0.31 -2.21
CA PHE A 121 18.43 -0.07 -2.98
C PHE A 121 18.88 1.39 -2.86
N VAL A 122 17.95 2.34 -2.94
CA VAL A 122 18.20 3.77 -2.74
C VAL A 122 18.82 4.03 -1.35
N ILE A 123 18.21 3.49 -0.30
CA ILE A 123 18.68 3.67 1.09
C ILE A 123 20.06 3.04 1.29
N HIS A 124 20.33 1.89 0.68
CA HIS A 124 21.62 1.23 0.77
C HIS A 124 22.74 2.09 0.14
N ASN A 125 22.50 2.66 -1.04
CA ASN A 125 23.47 3.53 -1.71
C ASN A 125 23.70 4.86 -0.98
N LEU A 126 22.71 5.34 -0.21
CA LEU A 126 22.82 6.53 0.63
C LEU A 126 23.38 6.25 2.04
N MET A 127 24.07 5.12 2.22
CA MET A 127 24.68 4.73 3.49
C MET A 127 23.66 4.67 4.65
N GLY A 128 22.43 4.24 4.37
CA GLY A 128 21.37 4.07 5.35
C GLY A 128 20.51 5.31 5.61
N LYS A 129 20.74 6.43 4.90
CA LYS A 129 19.89 7.63 5.00
C LYS A 129 18.53 7.38 4.36
N GLN A 130 17.44 7.62 5.11
CA GLN A 130 16.06 7.36 4.68
C GLN A 130 15.24 8.62 4.35
N ASP A 131 15.77 9.79 4.70
CA ASP A 131 15.10 11.08 4.52
C ASP A 131 15.09 11.50 3.05
N ILE A 132 13.90 11.80 2.53
CA ILE A 132 13.68 12.17 1.14
C ILE A 132 14.39 13.47 0.77
N ARG A 133 14.61 14.37 1.74
CA ARG A 133 15.30 15.64 1.50
C ARG A 133 16.75 15.46 1.09
N MET A 134 17.33 14.30 1.36
CA MET A 134 18.70 13.95 0.98
C MET A 134 18.79 13.18 -0.35
N LEU A 135 17.67 13.00 -1.06
CA LEU A 135 17.60 12.35 -2.38
C LEU A 135 17.85 13.34 -3.52
N SER A 136 18.99 14.03 -3.56
CA SER A 136 19.17 15.10 -4.57
C SER A 136 19.62 14.61 -5.96
N ASP A 137 20.17 13.40 -6.12
CA ASP A 137 20.79 12.99 -7.40
C ASP A 137 20.54 11.53 -7.80
N PHE A 138 19.45 10.90 -7.33
CA PHE A 138 19.23 9.47 -7.61
C PHE A 138 19.02 9.17 -9.11
N PHE A 139 18.59 10.14 -9.91
CA PHE A 139 18.38 9.99 -11.35
C PHE A 139 19.67 9.65 -12.11
N SER A 140 20.83 10.13 -11.66
CA SER A 140 22.11 9.87 -12.32
C SER A 140 22.74 8.54 -11.88
N PHE A 141 22.41 8.05 -10.69
CA PHE A 141 23.10 6.93 -10.07
C PHE A 141 22.68 5.55 -10.60
N SER A 142 21.37 5.35 -10.84
CA SER A 142 20.85 4.08 -11.34
C SER A 142 19.55 4.26 -12.13
N PRO A 143 19.62 4.50 -13.45
CA PRO A 143 18.43 4.76 -14.27
C PRO A 143 17.48 3.55 -14.31
N LEU A 144 18.02 2.33 -14.21
CA LEU A 144 17.21 1.11 -14.16
C LEU A 144 16.31 1.06 -12.92
N VAL A 145 16.88 1.22 -11.72
CA VAL A 145 16.10 1.15 -10.47
C VAL A 145 15.08 2.27 -10.40
N LEU A 146 15.45 3.46 -10.84
CA LEU A 146 14.52 4.57 -10.97
C LEU A 146 13.37 4.24 -11.94
N SER A 147 13.66 3.69 -13.12
CA SER A 147 12.61 3.31 -14.08
C SER A 147 11.65 2.29 -13.49
N CYS A 148 12.18 1.31 -12.76
CA CYS A 148 11.40 0.34 -12.01
C CYS A 148 10.50 1.00 -10.95
N MET A 149 11.05 1.93 -10.16
CA MET A 149 10.28 2.68 -9.18
C MET A 149 9.18 3.54 -9.83
N LEU A 150 9.48 4.21 -10.96
CA LEU A 150 8.49 5.00 -11.71
C LEU A 150 7.34 4.13 -12.22
N ILE A 151 7.62 2.96 -12.80
CA ILE A 151 6.59 2.00 -13.22
C ILE A 151 5.69 1.64 -12.03
N SER A 152 6.29 1.38 -10.86
CA SER A 152 5.53 1.04 -9.67
C SER A 152 4.71 2.23 -9.12
N PHE A 153 5.23 3.47 -9.18
CA PHE A 153 4.46 4.67 -8.85
C PHE A 153 3.28 4.89 -9.80
N TYR A 154 3.49 4.73 -11.09
CA TYR A 154 2.43 4.83 -12.09
C TYR A 154 1.36 3.76 -11.92
N SER A 155 1.75 2.53 -11.55
CA SER A 155 0.81 1.49 -11.19
C SER A 155 0.01 1.84 -9.93
N LEU A 156 0.64 2.49 -8.94
CA LEU A 156 -0.02 2.95 -7.72
C LEU A 156 -0.95 4.15 -7.99
N MET A 157 -0.66 5.02 -8.94
CA MET A 157 -1.56 6.10 -9.37
C MET A 157 -2.74 5.59 -10.21
N GLY A 158 -2.61 4.42 -10.84
CA GLY A 158 -3.65 3.85 -11.70
C GLY A 158 -3.63 4.41 -13.12
N ILE A 159 -2.45 4.68 -13.69
CA ILE A 159 -2.33 5.16 -15.08
C ILE A 159 -2.83 4.08 -16.06
N PRO A 160 -3.58 4.46 -17.13
CA PRO A 160 -4.14 3.52 -18.08
C PRO A 160 -3.11 2.54 -18.64
N PHE A 161 -3.56 1.29 -18.85
CA PHE A 161 -2.77 0.15 -19.36
C PHE A 161 -1.66 -0.39 -18.45
N ILE A 162 -1.51 0.14 -17.23
CA ILE A 162 -0.60 -0.41 -16.22
C ILE A 162 -1.41 -1.25 -15.24
N GLY A 163 -0.81 -2.31 -14.69
CA GLY A 163 -1.52 -3.30 -13.89
C GLY A 163 -2.46 -2.77 -12.79
N GLY A 164 -2.10 -1.67 -12.12
CA GLY A 164 -2.96 -1.06 -11.09
C GLY A 164 -4.26 -0.44 -11.63
N PHE A 165 -4.26 0.03 -12.88
CA PHE A 165 -5.44 0.62 -13.55
C PHE A 165 -6.61 -0.36 -13.60
N TYR A 166 -6.38 -1.58 -14.07
CA TYR A 166 -7.44 -2.59 -14.18
C TYR A 166 -8.16 -2.87 -12.86
N SER A 167 -7.46 -2.69 -11.74
CA SER A 167 -8.09 -2.82 -10.44
C SER A 167 -8.78 -1.53 -10.01
N LYS A 168 -8.09 -0.38 -10.05
CA LYS A 168 -8.57 0.89 -9.52
C LYS A 168 -9.73 1.49 -10.31
N ASP A 169 -9.68 1.38 -11.62
CA ASP A 169 -10.72 1.93 -12.51
C ASP A 169 -12.05 1.18 -12.35
N LEU A 170 -12.00 -0.13 -12.04
CA LEU A 170 -13.21 -0.90 -11.74
C LEU A 170 -13.76 -0.65 -10.32
N ILE A 171 -12.98 -0.02 -9.44
CA ILE A 171 -13.37 0.29 -8.06
C ILE A 171 -14.04 1.67 -7.97
N LEU A 172 -13.59 2.62 -8.78
CA LEU A 172 -14.06 4.01 -8.83
C LEU A 172 -15.29 4.15 -9.74
#